data_AF-A0A1E4RDM0-F1
#
_entry.id   AF-A0A1E4RDM0-F1
#
_cell.length_a   1.000
_cell.length_b   1.000
_cell.length_c   1.000
_cell.angle_alpha   90.00
_cell.angle_beta   90.00
_cell.angle_gamma   90.00
#
_symmetry.space_group_name_H-M   'P 1'
#
loop_
_entity.id
_entity.type
_entity.pdbx_description
1 polymer ?
#
loop_
_entity_poly.entity_id
_entity_poly.type
_entity_poly.pdbx_seq_one_letter_code
_entity_poly.pdbx_strand_id
1 'polypeptide(L)'
;MALPNTAKYFRNHVVVRLRLNPSPSSAKEADYVYDCFRGLCSGTLEFFNIEKGHPRLNLYSNSVNLIYNPKNEPSQLDPFTEELSSQNGKANVPEILEQQNTLVNRLRNICALPRYSYIENDERFFKGEYVAPFKYSLKKSGLKYDKKFEISASSVESPFASISTEEDVQNVMTSLRHNFQKFHKIDRIDIRVG
;
A
#
# COMPACT_ATOMS: atom_id res chain seq x y z
N MET A 1 -0.26 -7.61 -31.87
CA MET A 1 1.21 -7.59 -31.89
C MET A 1 1.66 -7.11 -30.52
N ALA A 2 2.04 -8.02 -29.61
CA ALA A 2 2.51 -7.63 -28.28
C ALA A 2 3.94 -7.11 -28.41
N LEU A 3 4.21 -5.89 -27.93
CA LEU A 3 5.53 -5.29 -27.94
C LEU A 3 6.48 -6.16 -27.08
N PRO A 4 7.54 -6.75 -27.65
CA PRO A 4 8.44 -7.67 -26.92
C PRO A 4 9.20 -7.03 -25.74
N ASN A 5 9.13 -5.70 -25.57
CA ASN A 5 9.84 -4.95 -24.54
C ASN A 5 9.06 -4.73 -23.24
N THR A 6 7.73 -4.86 -23.22
CA THR A 6 6.95 -4.65 -21.97
C THR A 6 7.23 -5.73 -20.92
N ALA A 7 7.47 -6.98 -21.34
CA ALA A 7 7.79 -8.07 -20.42
C ALA A 7 9.16 -7.91 -19.72
N LYS A 8 10.13 -7.25 -20.37
CA LYS A 8 11.43 -6.94 -19.75
C LYS A 8 11.35 -5.77 -18.77
N TYR A 9 10.51 -4.79 -19.07
CA TYR A 9 10.32 -3.61 -18.23
C TYR A 9 9.81 -3.99 -16.84
N PHE A 10 8.74 -4.77 -16.76
CA PHE A 10 8.10 -5.12 -15.48
C PHE A 10 8.83 -6.19 -14.67
N ARG A 11 9.97 -6.72 -15.14
CA ARG A 11 10.68 -7.84 -14.52
C ARG A 11 11.12 -7.56 -13.08
N ASN A 12 11.33 -6.30 -12.73
CA ASN A 12 11.75 -5.94 -11.38
C ASN A 12 10.62 -5.26 -10.58
N HIS A 13 9.42 -5.14 -11.14
CA HIS A 13 8.34 -4.40 -10.51
C HIS A 13 7.52 -5.26 -9.56
N VAL A 14 6.93 -4.59 -8.58
CA VAL A 14 5.91 -5.17 -7.70
C VAL A 14 4.58 -4.53 -8.06
N VAL A 15 3.71 -5.33 -8.68
CA VAL A 15 2.35 -4.93 -9.05
C VAL A 15 1.41 -5.32 -7.92
N VAL A 16 0.65 -4.35 -7.42
CA VAL A 16 -0.28 -4.56 -6.30
C VAL A 16 -1.68 -4.13 -6.73
N ARG A 17 -2.65 -4.97 -6.41
CA ARG A 17 -4.06 -4.60 -6.41
C ARG A 17 -4.62 -4.81 -5.03
N LEU A 18 -5.28 -3.79 -4.48
CA LEU A 18 -5.88 -3.88 -3.15
C LEU A 18 -7.25 -3.24 -3.10
N ARG A 19 -8.00 -3.58 -2.05
CA ARG A 19 -9.33 -3.04 -1.80
C ARG A 19 -9.40 -2.28 -0.48
N LEU A 20 -9.70 -0.99 -0.54
CA LEU A 20 -9.97 -0.15 0.62
C LEU A 20 -11.44 -0.22 1.04
N ASN A 21 -11.68 -0.24 2.34
CA ASN A 21 -13.02 -0.24 2.91
C ASN A 21 -13.12 0.66 4.16
N PRO A 22 -13.87 1.77 4.11
CA PRO A 22 -14.67 2.24 2.97
C PRO A 22 -13.80 2.78 1.83
N SER A 23 -14.39 3.09 0.68
CA SER A 23 -13.67 3.84 -0.37
C SER A 23 -13.31 5.25 0.10
N PRO A 24 -12.28 5.87 -0.50
CA PRO A 24 -12.05 7.30 -0.36
C PRO A 24 -13.28 8.11 -0.78
N SER A 25 -13.59 9.14 -0.01
CA SER A 25 -14.80 9.95 -0.12
C SER A 25 -14.55 11.34 -0.71
N SER A 26 -13.29 11.77 -0.79
CA SER A 26 -12.88 13.07 -1.34
C SER A 26 -11.54 12.98 -2.08
N ALA A 27 -11.24 13.99 -2.91
CA ALA A 27 -9.94 14.08 -3.59
C ALA A 27 -8.78 14.15 -2.59
N LYS A 28 -8.91 14.95 -1.53
CA LYS A 28 -7.91 15.05 -0.45
C LYS A 28 -7.64 13.70 0.21
N GLU A 29 -8.67 12.87 0.40
CA GLU A 29 -8.51 11.53 0.96
C GLU A 29 -7.81 10.58 -0.03
N ALA A 30 -8.08 10.70 -1.33
CA ALA A 30 -7.37 9.94 -2.36
C ALA A 30 -5.89 10.36 -2.49
N ASP A 31 -5.60 11.67 -2.41
CA ASP A 31 -4.24 12.22 -2.40
C ASP A 31 -3.46 11.75 -1.17
N TYR A 32 -4.09 11.78 0.01
CA TYR A 32 -3.49 11.24 1.24
C TYR A 32 -3.17 9.74 1.11
N VAL A 33 -4.06 8.94 0.52
CA VAL A 33 -3.79 7.52 0.25
C VAL A 33 -2.60 7.36 -0.70
N TYR A 34 -2.51 8.17 -1.75
CA TYR A 34 -1.37 8.18 -2.66
C TYR A 34 -0.06 8.46 -1.92
N ASP A 35 -0.02 9.53 -1.12
CA ASP A 35 1.17 9.93 -0.37
C ASP A 35 1.63 8.84 0.59
N CYS A 36 0.69 8.18 1.28
CA CYS A 36 1.00 7.07 2.18
C CYS A 36 1.64 5.89 1.44
N PHE A 37 1.07 5.48 0.30
CA PHE A 37 1.65 4.38 -0.49
C PHE A 37 2.96 4.76 -1.16
N ARG A 38 3.10 6.02 -1.60
CA ARG A 38 4.35 6.55 -2.13
C ARG A 38 5.49 6.45 -1.11
N GLY A 39 5.20 6.69 0.17
CA GLY A 39 6.18 6.59 1.26
C GLY A 39 6.51 5.16 1.74
N LEU A 40 5.86 4.12 1.20
CA LEU A 40 5.96 2.76 1.75
C LEU A 40 7.31 2.08 1.53
N CYS A 41 8.00 2.41 0.43
CA CYS A 41 9.30 1.85 0.10
C CYS A 41 10.29 2.95 -0.31
N SER A 42 11.57 2.62 -0.21
CA SER A 42 12.65 3.50 -0.66
C SER A 42 12.71 3.66 -2.17
N GLY A 43 12.05 2.76 -2.94
CA GLY A 43 11.93 2.81 -4.39
C GLY A 43 10.85 3.77 -4.88
N THR A 44 10.51 3.69 -6.17
CA THR A 44 9.56 4.60 -6.83
C THR A 44 8.18 3.96 -7.00
N LEU A 45 7.12 4.66 -6.60
CA LEU A 45 5.75 4.34 -7.00
C LEU A 45 5.50 4.90 -8.41
N GLU A 46 5.68 4.06 -9.43
CA GLU A 46 5.58 4.46 -10.84
C GLU A 46 4.14 4.64 -11.32
N PHE A 47 3.22 3.88 -10.73
CA PHE A 47 1.81 3.98 -11.08
C PHE A 47 0.95 3.86 -9.83
N PHE A 48 -0.03 4.76 -9.74
CA PHE A 48 -1.07 4.74 -8.74
C PHE A 48 -2.39 5.09 -9.41
N ASN A 49 -3.42 4.27 -9.17
CA ASN A 49 -4.76 4.57 -9.66
C ASN A 49 -5.83 4.09 -8.69
N ILE A 50 -6.75 5.00 -8.37
CA ILE A 50 -8.03 4.69 -7.73
C ILE A 50 -9.10 5.07 -8.73
N GLU A 51 -9.81 4.08 -9.25
CA GLU A 51 -10.85 4.31 -10.24
C GLU A 51 -11.96 5.20 -9.67
N LYS A 52 -12.62 5.98 -10.55
CA LYS A 52 -13.82 6.73 -10.13
C LYS A 52 -14.91 5.76 -9.71
N GLY A 53 -15.60 6.11 -8.64
CA GLY A 53 -16.73 5.34 -8.15
C GLY A 53 -17.97 5.54 -9.02
N HIS A 54 -19.05 4.85 -8.66
CA HIS A 54 -20.33 5.07 -9.31
C HIS A 54 -20.84 6.49 -8.97
N PRO A 55 -21.15 7.36 -9.96
CA PRO A 55 -21.39 8.80 -9.74
C PRO A 55 -22.45 9.17 -8.70
N ARG A 56 -23.37 8.26 -8.38
CA ARG A 56 -24.46 8.46 -7.41
C ARG A 56 -24.23 7.82 -6.04
N LEU A 57 -23.16 7.04 -5.88
CA LEU A 57 -22.89 6.29 -4.66
C LEU A 57 -21.61 6.79 -4.01
N ASN A 58 -20.50 6.77 -4.75
CA ASN A 58 -19.18 7.12 -4.22
C ASN A 58 -18.37 7.87 -5.29
N LEU A 59 -17.56 8.83 -4.86
CA LEU A 59 -16.64 9.56 -5.75
C LEU A 59 -15.52 8.65 -6.29
N TYR A 60 -15.01 7.76 -5.43
CA TYR A 60 -13.97 6.79 -5.75
C TYR A 60 -14.44 5.35 -5.55
N SER A 61 -13.85 4.46 -6.34
CA SER A 61 -13.90 3.01 -6.19
C SER A 61 -13.15 2.58 -4.93
N ASN A 62 -13.43 1.36 -4.47
CA ASN A 62 -12.67 0.71 -3.42
C ASN A 62 -11.36 0.10 -3.95
N SER A 63 -11.20 -0.02 -5.26
CA SER A 63 -10.06 -0.69 -5.89
C SER A 63 -8.89 0.28 -6.10
N VAL A 64 -7.72 -0.11 -5.63
CA VAL A 64 -6.46 0.62 -5.80
C VAL A 64 -5.47 -0.26 -6.56
N ASN A 65 -4.88 0.26 -7.61
CA ASN A 65 -3.82 -0.39 -8.37
C ASN A 65 -2.52 0.38 -8.20
N LEU A 66 -1.44 -0.33 -7.89
CA LEU A 66 -0.11 0.23 -7.64
C LEU A 66 0.92 -0.55 -8.47
N ILE A 67 1.92 0.16 -8.99
CA ILE A 67 3.12 -0.45 -9.56
C ILE A 67 4.33 0.22 -8.93
N TYR A 68 5.11 -0.57 -8.19
CA TYR A 68 6.37 -0.13 -7.62
C TYR A 68 7.53 -0.59 -8.49
N ASN A 69 8.50 0.30 -8.67
CA ASN A 69 9.85 -0.04 -9.07
C ASN A 69 10.73 0.03 -7.81
N PRO A 70 11.16 -1.12 -7.26
CA PRO A 70 12.01 -1.17 -6.08
C PRO A 70 13.37 -0.48 -6.29
N LYS A 71 13.82 -0.30 -7.54
CA LYS A 71 15.02 0.46 -7.84
C LYS A 71 14.79 1.96 -7.69
N ASN A 72 15.84 2.67 -7.29
CA ASN A 72 15.90 4.14 -7.32
C ASN A 72 16.29 4.70 -8.69
N GLU A 73 16.20 3.88 -9.74
CA GLU A 73 16.50 4.29 -11.11
C GLU A 73 15.24 4.92 -11.74
N PRO A 74 15.38 6.00 -12.52
CA PRO A 74 14.26 6.60 -13.24
C PRO A 74 13.60 5.59 -14.19
N SER A 75 12.27 5.64 -14.26
CA SER A 75 11.46 4.81 -15.15
C SER A 75 11.94 4.96 -16.60
N GLN A 76 12.27 3.83 -17.26
CA GLN A 76 12.63 3.77 -18.68
C GLN A 76 11.45 4.02 -19.64
N LEU A 77 10.37 4.68 -19.17
CA LEU A 77 9.25 5.09 -20.02
C LEU A 77 9.60 6.26 -20.95
N ASP A 78 10.82 6.80 -20.89
CA ASP A 78 11.31 7.76 -21.87
C ASP A 78 12.02 7.05 -23.04
N PRO A 79 11.37 6.86 -24.20
CA PRO A 79 11.96 6.21 -25.37
C PRO A 79 13.12 7.01 -25.98
N PHE A 80 13.45 8.21 -25.48
CA PHE A 80 14.58 9.01 -25.93
C PHE A 80 15.83 8.88 -25.06
N THR A 81 15.80 8.05 -24.01
CA THR A 81 16.97 7.82 -23.12
C THR A 81 17.83 6.61 -23.51
N GLU A 82 17.89 6.26 -24.80
CA GLU A 82 18.80 5.20 -25.28
C GLU A 82 20.29 5.51 -24.97
N GLU A 83 20.64 6.78 -24.74
CA GLU A 83 22.03 7.22 -24.52
C GLU A 83 22.53 7.11 -23.05
N LEU A 84 21.68 6.88 -22.06
CA LEU A 84 22.14 6.68 -20.66
C LEU A 84 22.50 5.22 -20.33
N SER A 85 22.27 4.30 -21.26
CA SER A 85 22.47 2.86 -21.10
C SER A 85 23.93 2.41 -20.96
N SER A 86 24.91 3.32 -21.08
CA SER A 86 26.33 2.97 -21.21
C SER A 86 27.22 3.33 -20.02
N GLN A 87 26.68 3.93 -18.95
CA GLN A 87 27.47 4.20 -17.75
C GLN A 87 26.70 3.91 -16.46
N ASN A 88 27.26 2.95 -15.70
CA ASN A 88 27.07 2.70 -14.27
C ASN A 88 25.80 1.97 -13.82
N GLY A 89 25.96 0.65 -13.64
CA GLY A 89 25.13 -0.14 -12.72
C GLY A 89 24.82 -1.52 -13.27
N LYS A 90 25.70 -2.51 -13.07
CA LYS A 90 25.21 -3.89 -13.06
C LYS A 90 24.21 -3.97 -11.91
N ALA A 91 22.93 -3.96 -12.25
CA ALA A 91 21.83 -4.17 -11.31
C ALA A 91 22.19 -5.36 -10.41
N ASN A 92 22.40 -5.10 -9.11
CA ASN A 92 22.72 -6.14 -8.15
C ASN A 92 21.44 -6.96 -7.92
N VAL A 93 21.27 -8.04 -8.68
CA VAL A 93 20.06 -8.88 -8.66
C VAL A 93 19.67 -9.31 -7.23
N PRO A 94 20.61 -9.76 -6.36
CA PRO A 94 20.33 -10.01 -4.95
C PRO A 94 19.66 -8.84 -4.21
N GLU A 95 20.15 -7.62 -4.40
CA GLU A 95 19.65 -6.42 -3.73
C GLU A 95 18.23 -6.05 -4.19
N ILE A 96 17.95 -6.20 -5.48
CA ILE A 96 16.61 -5.96 -6.05
C ILE A 96 15.62 -6.98 -5.48
N LEU A 97 16.01 -8.25 -5.42
CA LEU A 97 15.18 -9.31 -4.84
C LEU A 97 14.92 -9.05 -3.35
N GLU A 98 15.91 -8.58 -2.60
CA GLU A 98 15.76 -8.20 -1.20
C GLU A 98 14.79 -7.03 -1.01
N GLN A 99 14.90 -5.99 -1.83
CA GLN A 99 13.99 -4.84 -1.82
C GLN A 99 12.56 -5.24 -2.19
N GLN A 100 12.39 -6.09 -3.22
CA GLN A 100 11.09 -6.67 -3.57
C GLN A 100 10.50 -7.44 -2.40
N ASN A 101 11.26 -8.37 -1.81
CA ASN A 101 10.79 -9.18 -0.68
C ASN A 101 10.41 -8.30 0.51
N THR A 102 11.21 -7.29 0.83
CA THR A 102 10.92 -6.32 1.89
C THR A 102 9.62 -5.57 1.63
N LEU A 103 9.42 -5.04 0.41
CA LEU A 103 8.20 -4.35 0.03
C LEU A 103 6.98 -5.29 0.07
N VAL A 104 7.11 -6.50 -0.49
CA VAL A 104 6.04 -7.51 -0.48
C VAL A 104 5.64 -7.88 0.96
N ASN A 105 6.61 -8.09 1.85
CA ASN A 105 6.35 -8.41 3.25
C ASN A 105 5.66 -7.26 3.97
N ARG A 106 6.11 -6.02 3.75
CA ARG A 106 5.42 -4.82 4.28
C ARG A 106 3.98 -4.76 3.79
N LEU A 107 3.77 -4.83 2.47
CA LEU A 107 2.45 -4.77 1.85
C LEU A 107 1.48 -5.84 2.40
N ARG A 108 1.96 -7.08 2.57
CA ARG A 108 1.15 -8.19 3.11
C ARG A 108 0.72 -7.98 4.55
N ASN A 109 1.51 -7.24 5.33
CA ASN A 109 1.24 -7.03 6.74
C ASN A 109 0.38 -5.79 7.00
N ILE A 110 0.25 -4.86 6.04
CA ILE A 110 -0.64 -3.70 6.19
C ILE A 110 -2.09 -4.17 6.28
N CYS A 111 -2.79 -3.71 7.32
CA CYS A 111 -4.20 -4.00 7.51
C CYS A 111 -5.09 -2.77 7.31
N ALA A 112 -4.61 -1.57 7.62
CA ALA A 112 -5.41 -0.36 7.53
C ALA A 112 -4.59 0.92 7.42
N LEU A 113 -5.27 2.00 7.05
CA LEU A 113 -4.78 3.36 6.98
C LEU A 113 -5.81 4.31 7.61
N PRO A 114 -5.44 5.31 8.41
CA PRO A 114 -6.37 6.32 8.91
C PRO A 114 -7.09 7.00 7.75
N ARG A 115 -8.36 7.35 7.94
CA ARG A 115 -9.08 8.18 6.98
C ARG A 115 -8.60 9.61 7.10
N TYR A 116 -8.44 10.29 5.98
CA TYR A 116 -8.01 11.70 6.01
C TYR A 116 -8.95 12.55 6.86
N SER A 117 -10.26 12.36 6.73
CA SER A 117 -11.27 13.07 7.53
C SER A 117 -11.20 12.80 9.04
N TYR A 118 -10.54 11.72 9.46
CA TYR A 118 -10.33 11.43 10.89
C TYR A 118 -9.14 12.20 11.46
N ILE A 119 -8.13 12.50 10.64
CA ILE A 119 -6.87 13.12 11.08
C ILE A 119 -6.71 14.57 10.62
N GLU A 120 -7.49 15.04 9.64
CA GLU A 120 -7.26 16.33 8.95
C GLU A 120 -7.25 17.55 9.88
N ASN A 121 -7.94 17.48 11.02
CA ASN A 121 -8.01 18.56 12.02
C ASN A 121 -7.17 18.29 13.27
N ASP A 122 -6.41 17.19 13.34
CA ASP A 122 -5.52 16.88 14.47
C ASP A 122 -4.07 17.23 14.11
N GLU A 123 -3.67 18.48 14.35
CA GLU A 123 -2.31 18.94 14.08
C GLU A 123 -1.23 18.09 14.77
N ARG A 124 -1.55 17.48 15.91
CA ARG A 124 -0.61 16.63 16.65
C ARG A 124 -0.23 15.40 15.85
N PHE A 125 -1.13 14.88 15.00
CA PHE A 125 -0.81 13.78 14.11
C PHE A 125 0.28 14.18 13.11
N PHE A 126 0.10 15.31 12.43
CA PHE A 126 1.04 15.81 11.43
C PHE A 126 2.36 16.31 12.03
N LYS A 127 2.36 16.72 13.30
CA LYS A 127 3.56 17.04 14.08
C LYS A 127 4.28 15.81 14.65
N GLY A 128 3.72 14.60 14.48
CA GLY A 128 4.28 13.35 15.03
C GLY A 128 4.07 13.16 16.54
N GLU A 129 3.27 14.01 17.17
CA GLU A 129 2.97 13.99 18.62
C GLU A 129 1.81 13.03 18.97
N TYR A 130 1.07 12.57 17.96
CA TYR A 130 -0.04 11.64 18.14
C TYR A 130 0.04 10.46 17.17
N VAL A 131 -0.19 9.27 17.72
CA VAL A 131 -0.35 8.02 16.95
C VAL A 131 -1.82 7.62 16.96
N ALA A 132 -2.39 7.41 15.78
CA ALA A 132 -3.77 6.98 15.62
C ALA A 132 -3.89 5.46 15.89
N PRO A 133 -4.56 5.03 16.98
CA PRO A 133 -4.67 3.61 17.29
C PRO A 133 -5.72 2.95 16.40
N PHE A 134 -5.37 1.82 15.78
CA PHE A 134 -6.32 0.99 15.07
C PHE A 134 -7.15 0.17 16.05
N LYS A 135 -8.29 0.71 16.49
CA LYS A 135 -9.21 0.01 17.39
C LYS A 135 -10.06 -1.00 16.62
N TYR A 136 -10.04 -2.25 17.08
CA TYR A 136 -10.76 -3.35 16.45
C TYR A 136 -11.52 -4.22 17.46
N SER A 137 -12.43 -5.04 16.94
CA SER A 137 -13.00 -6.20 17.61
C SER A 137 -12.97 -7.41 16.69
N LEU A 138 -12.93 -8.61 17.26
CA LEU A 138 -12.92 -9.85 16.50
C LEU A 138 -14.35 -10.31 16.20
N LYS A 139 -14.56 -10.80 14.97
CA LYS A 139 -15.75 -11.61 14.62
C LYS A 139 -15.71 -12.91 15.42
N LYS A 140 -16.88 -13.57 15.58
CA LYS A 140 -16.97 -14.88 16.24
C LYS A 140 -16.00 -15.92 15.65
N SER A 141 -15.83 -15.93 14.32
CA SER A 141 -14.88 -16.81 13.61
C SER A 141 -13.40 -16.48 13.87
N GLY A 142 -13.12 -15.27 14.35
CA GLY A 142 -11.77 -14.76 14.64
C GLY A 142 -11.32 -14.92 16.09
N LEU A 143 -12.20 -15.34 17.01
CA LEU A 143 -11.84 -15.47 18.43
C LEU A 143 -10.68 -16.45 18.68
N LYS A 144 -10.45 -17.40 17.77
CA LYS A 144 -9.28 -18.31 17.80
C LYS A 144 -7.93 -17.61 17.61
N TYR A 145 -7.93 -16.37 17.12
CA TYR A 145 -6.77 -15.51 16.94
C TYR A 145 -6.60 -14.52 18.09
N ASP A 146 -7.49 -14.52 19.08
CA ASP A 146 -7.39 -13.59 20.22
C ASP A 146 -6.03 -13.76 20.91
N LYS A 147 -5.35 -12.62 21.16
CA LYS A 147 -3.99 -12.55 21.73
C LYS A 147 -2.89 -13.26 20.93
N LYS A 148 -3.13 -13.65 19.67
CA LYS A 148 -2.13 -14.27 18.79
C LYS A 148 -1.52 -13.32 17.76
N PHE A 149 -1.93 -12.05 17.78
CA PHE A 149 -1.43 -11.04 16.88
C PHE A 149 -1.44 -9.68 17.57
N GLU A 150 -0.62 -8.79 17.05
CA GLU A 150 -0.58 -7.38 17.42
C GLU A 150 -0.84 -6.51 16.19
N ILE A 151 -1.43 -5.33 16.41
CA ILE A 151 -1.62 -4.34 15.35
C ILE A 151 -0.94 -3.04 15.76
N SER A 152 -0.04 -2.54 14.92
CA SER A 152 0.62 -1.26 15.14
C SER A 152 -0.36 -0.08 15.05
N ALA A 153 -0.06 0.99 15.79
CA ALA A 153 -0.72 2.27 15.57
C ALA A 153 -0.17 2.94 14.29
N SER A 154 -0.95 3.85 13.73
CA SER A 154 -0.56 4.68 12.59
C SER A 154 0.05 6.00 13.06
N SER A 155 1.15 6.43 12.46
CA SER A 155 1.80 7.73 12.69
C SER A 155 2.07 8.44 11.37
N VAL A 156 2.56 9.68 11.41
CA VAL A 156 2.97 10.39 10.19
C VAL A 156 4.12 9.68 9.45
N GLU A 157 5.06 9.07 10.18
CA GLU A 157 6.20 8.34 9.61
C GLU A 157 5.84 6.92 9.17
N SER A 158 4.83 6.32 9.80
CA SER A 158 4.34 4.98 9.51
C SER A 158 2.82 5.02 9.44
N PRO A 159 2.25 5.50 8.31
CA PRO A 159 0.82 5.80 8.21
C PRO A 159 -0.05 4.55 8.28
N PHE A 160 0.52 3.38 8.00
CA PHE A 160 -0.21 2.12 7.99
C PHE A 160 -0.24 1.44 9.35
N ALA A 161 -1.42 0.97 9.74
CA ALA A 161 -1.55 -0.05 10.77
C ALA A 161 -1.18 -1.41 10.15
N SER A 162 -0.29 -2.15 10.81
CA SER A 162 0.25 -3.42 10.32
C SER A 162 0.05 -4.51 11.35
N ILE A 163 -0.25 -5.73 10.89
CA ILE A 163 -0.41 -6.93 11.71
C ILE A 163 0.94 -7.61 11.87
N SER A 164 1.31 -7.94 13.10
CA SER A 164 2.39 -8.87 13.44
C SER A 164 1.79 -10.14 14.03
N THR A 165 2.09 -11.29 13.43
CA THR A 165 1.51 -12.58 13.82
C THR A 165 2.31 -13.75 13.23
N GLU A 166 2.25 -14.90 13.88
CA GLU A 166 2.72 -16.19 13.31
C GLU A 166 1.63 -16.88 12.47
N GLU A 167 0.38 -16.43 12.58
CA GLU A 167 -0.77 -16.96 11.85
C GLU A 167 -0.86 -16.36 10.43
N ASP A 168 -1.75 -16.89 9.60
CA ASP A 168 -2.03 -16.28 8.29
C ASP A 168 -2.66 -14.88 8.45
N VAL A 169 -1.93 -13.85 8.00
CA VAL A 169 -2.33 -12.43 8.12
C VAL A 169 -3.67 -12.15 7.45
N GLN A 170 -3.95 -12.75 6.29
CA GLN A 170 -5.20 -12.53 5.57
C GLN A 170 -6.40 -13.08 6.36
N ASN A 171 -6.22 -14.24 7.00
CA ASN A 171 -7.23 -14.83 7.88
C ASN A 171 -7.47 -13.97 9.14
N VAL A 172 -6.39 -13.47 9.76
CA VAL A 172 -6.52 -12.52 10.89
C VAL A 172 -7.27 -11.27 10.43
N MET A 173 -6.82 -10.64 9.35
CA MET A 173 -7.36 -9.40 8.82
C MET A 173 -8.85 -9.51 8.46
N THR A 174 -9.27 -10.58 7.79
CA THR A 174 -10.70 -10.79 7.44
C THR A 174 -11.59 -10.97 8.68
N SER A 175 -11.02 -11.38 9.81
CA SER A 175 -11.71 -11.56 11.08
C SER A 175 -11.91 -10.27 11.89
N LEU A 176 -11.19 -9.19 11.55
CA LEU A 176 -11.27 -7.89 12.22
C LEU A 176 -12.52 -7.10 11.80
N ARG A 177 -13.17 -6.48 12.79
CA ARG A 177 -14.13 -5.37 12.64
C ARG A 177 -13.49 -4.10 13.18
N HIS A 178 -13.68 -2.98 12.49
CA HIS A 178 -13.11 -1.69 12.90
C HIS A 178 -14.12 -0.57 12.69
N ASN A 179 -13.76 0.64 13.13
CA ASN A 179 -14.56 1.83 12.86
C ASN A 179 -14.24 2.41 11.48
N PHE A 180 -15.16 2.23 10.53
CA PHE A 180 -15.07 2.73 9.15
C PHE A 180 -15.07 4.27 9.02
N GLN A 181 -15.45 5.01 10.08
CA GLN A 181 -15.31 6.47 10.09
C GLN A 181 -13.85 6.89 10.34
N LYS A 182 -13.04 6.01 10.93
CA LYS A 182 -11.67 6.35 11.37
C LYS A 182 -10.58 5.78 10.47
N PHE A 183 -10.79 4.59 9.90
CA PHE A 183 -9.78 3.90 9.09
C PHE A 183 -10.38 3.31 7.81
N HIS A 184 -9.60 3.37 6.72
CA HIS A 184 -9.70 2.47 5.58
C HIS A 184 -9.03 1.15 5.94
N LYS A 185 -9.79 0.07 5.99
CA LYS A 185 -9.23 -1.27 6.09
C LYS A 185 -8.89 -1.78 4.70
N ILE A 186 -7.77 -2.46 4.58
CA ILE A 186 -7.40 -3.23 3.38
C ILE A 186 -8.07 -4.59 3.50
N ASP A 187 -9.07 -4.88 2.69
CA ASP A 187 -9.81 -6.16 2.79
C ASP A 187 -9.12 -7.29 2.03
N ARG A 188 -8.39 -6.94 0.97
CA ARG A 188 -7.72 -7.87 0.07
C ARG A 188 -6.51 -7.19 -0.55
N ILE A 189 -5.43 -7.94 -0.68
CA ILE A 189 -4.24 -7.54 -1.40
C ILE A 189 -3.79 -8.68 -2.31
N ASP A 190 -3.68 -8.40 -3.61
CA ASP A 190 -3.13 -9.29 -4.62
C ASP A 190 -1.80 -8.69 -5.09
N ILE A 191 -0.71 -9.43 -4.94
CA ILE A 191 0.65 -8.96 -5.26
C ILE A 191 1.24 -9.87 -6.34
N ARG A 192 1.84 -9.28 -7.36
CA ARG A 192 2.63 -9.97 -8.39
C ARG A 192 4.00 -9.33 -8.49
N VAL A 193 5.02 -10.17 -8.51
CA VAL A 193 6.41 -9.78 -8.74
C VAL A 193 6.78 -10.23 -10.15
N GLY A 194 7.47 -9.36 -10.90
CA GLY A 194 7.92 -9.63 -12.26
C GLY A 194 9.10 -10.59 -12.38
#